data_AF-A0A9E7FZP3-F1
#
_entry.id   AF-A0A9E7FZP3-F1
#
_cell.length_a   1.000
_cell.length_b   1.000
_cell.length_c   1.000
_cell.angle_alpha   90.00
_cell.angle_beta   90.00
_cell.angle_gamma   90.00
#
_symmetry.space_group_name_H-M   'P 1'
#
loop_
_entity.id
_entity.type
_entity.pdbx_description
1 polymer ?
#
loop_
_entity_poly.entity_id
_entity_poly.type
_entity_poly.pdbx_seq_one_letter_code
_entity_poly.pdbx_strand_id
1 'polypeptide(L)'
;MDDAMENGMGSYQERPRTFPSMRSKSHYPLIFRMLLGINARVLLVLLLLIFGAVFYVGASTSPIVIFVFSICIISFFFSVYLTKWVLAKDEGPPEMVQISEAIRDGAEGFFRTQYGTISKMAMVLALVILGIYLFRSTTPQQESSGLSRSTSAYITVAAFLLGALCSGIAGYIGMWVSVRANVRVSSAAAFCTRGLAGSIAVRAGGLSAIVVVGMAVIGVAVLYATFYVFLEVDSWFNEVPLLLVGYGFGASFVALFAQLGGGIFTKAADVGADLVGKVEQGIPEDDPRNPAVIADLVGDNAVDCAARGADLFESIAAEIINPSGFILFPLVLHSFDLMVSSIGILSIRCTHDPGLIVPIEDPMALLQKGYSVTIVLAVLTFGVSTRWLLYTEQVPSAWLNFALCGLVGIMTAYAFVWISKYYTDYKHESVRVLALSSATGHGTNIIAGVSLGLESTALPVLVISIAIISAFWLGQTSGLVD
;
A
#
# COMPACT_ATOMS: atom_id res chain seq x y z
N MET A 1 -55.50 -17.41 35.06
CA MET A 1 -55.79 -18.05 33.77
C MET A 1 -55.88 -16.99 32.67
N ASP A 2 -54.81 -16.36 32.20
CA ASP A 2 -53.40 -16.35 32.62
C ASP A 2 -52.70 -15.12 32.04
N ASP A 3 -52.09 -14.36 32.94
CA ASP A 3 -51.05 -13.34 32.72
C ASP A 3 -49.73 -14.01 32.24
N ALA A 4 -49.78 -14.72 31.11
CA ALA A 4 -48.67 -15.57 30.64
C ALA A 4 -48.15 -15.21 29.23
N MET A 5 -48.24 -13.94 28.80
CA MET A 5 -47.68 -13.50 27.51
C MET A 5 -46.70 -12.32 27.58
N GLU A 6 -46.18 -11.97 28.77
CA GLU A 6 -45.24 -10.84 28.91
C GLU A 6 -43.82 -11.23 29.42
N ASN A 7 -43.54 -12.50 29.67
CA ASN A 7 -42.24 -12.95 30.22
C ASN A 7 -41.48 -13.93 29.30
N GLY A 8 -41.42 -13.64 27.99
CA GLY A 8 -40.66 -14.42 27.01
C GLY A 8 -39.21 -13.96 26.78
N MET A 9 -38.81 -12.79 27.27
CA MET A 9 -37.41 -12.37 27.26
C MET A 9 -36.71 -12.93 28.48
N GLY A 10 -36.28 -14.19 28.37
CA GLY A 10 -35.34 -14.75 29.33
C GLY A 10 -34.16 -13.79 29.48
N SER A 11 -33.88 -13.36 30.72
CA SER A 11 -32.66 -12.65 31.07
C SER A 11 -31.48 -13.52 30.62
N TYR A 12 -30.93 -13.22 29.45
CA TYR A 12 -29.75 -13.91 28.94
C TYR A 12 -28.62 -13.60 29.91
N GLN A 13 -28.27 -14.60 30.74
CA GLN A 13 -27.13 -14.51 31.63
C GLN A 13 -25.91 -14.06 30.82
N GLU A 14 -25.37 -12.89 31.15
CA GLU A 14 -24.01 -12.49 30.81
C GLU A 14 -23.05 -13.49 31.44
N ARG A 15 -22.83 -14.62 30.78
CA ARG A 15 -21.64 -15.41 31.04
C ARG A 15 -20.49 -14.66 30.38
N PRO A 16 -19.40 -14.33 31.11
CA PRO A 16 -18.21 -13.79 30.48
C PRO A 16 -17.75 -14.83 29.45
N ARG A 17 -17.92 -14.49 28.17
CA ARG A 17 -17.48 -15.33 27.05
C ARG A 17 -15.97 -15.17 26.96
N THR A 18 -15.26 -15.86 27.85
CA THR A 18 -13.84 -16.07 27.67
C THR A 18 -13.69 -16.91 26.40
N PHE A 19 -13.00 -16.37 25.41
CA PHE A 19 -12.52 -17.22 24.32
C PHE A 19 -11.72 -18.35 25.00
N PRO A 20 -12.11 -19.64 24.85
CA PRO A 20 -11.28 -20.72 25.36
C PRO A 20 -9.90 -20.48 24.78
N SER A 21 -8.85 -20.53 25.60
CA SER A 21 -7.50 -20.13 25.23
C SER A 21 -7.06 -20.86 23.95
N MET A 22 -7.34 -20.27 22.79
CA MET A 22 -6.92 -20.76 21.50
C MET A 22 -5.47 -20.30 21.36
N ARG A 23 -4.58 -20.94 22.11
CA ARG A 23 -3.17 -20.98 21.75
C ARG A 23 -3.04 -21.85 20.51
N SER A 24 -3.50 -21.32 19.38
CA SER A 24 -2.96 -21.67 18.08
C SER A 24 -1.45 -21.51 18.21
N LYS A 25 -0.69 -22.61 18.11
CA LYS A 25 0.76 -22.52 18.01
C LYS A 25 1.04 -21.71 16.74
N SER A 26 1.43 -20.45 16.89
CA SER A 26 1.83 -19.56 15.78
C SER A 26 2.77 -20.34 14.85
N HIS A 27 2.21 -20.82 13.75
CA HIS A 27 2.93 -21.64 12.78
C HIS A 27 3.58 -20.66 11.84
N TYR A 28 4.78 -20.21 12.19
CA TYR A 28 5.61 -19.41 11.30
C TYR A 28 5.71 -20.11 9.94
N PRO A 29 5.50 -19.39 8.82
CA PRO A 29 5.74 -19.96 7.49
C PRO A 29 7.17 -20.51 7.41
N LEU A 30 7.37 -21.57 6.63
CA LEU A 30 8.59 -22.40 6.65
C LEU A 30 9.89 -21.57 6.48
N ILE A 31 9.83 -20.53 5.65
CA ILE A 31 10.90 -19.53 5.43
C ILE A 31 11.18 -18.70 6.69
N PHE A 32 10.14 -18.25 7.38
CA PHE A 32 10.26 -17.46 8.60
C PHE A 32 10.77 -18.32 9.77
N ARG A 33 10.40 -19.60 9.80
CA ARG A 33 10.93 -20.59 10.76
C ARG A 33 12.41 -20.91 10.50
N MET A 34 12.82 -20.98 9.23
CA MET A 34 14.23 -21.09 8.85
C MET A 34 15.01 -19.83 9.24
N LEU A 35 14.49 -18.63 8.96
CA LEU A 35 15.11 -17.36 9.33
C LEU A 35 15.22 -17.17 10.85
N LEU A 36 14.19 -17.53 11.62
CA LEU A 36 14.20 -17.50 13.09
C LEU A 36 15.09 -18.60 13.70
N GLY A 37 15.32 -19.69 12.98
CA GLY A 37 16.24 -20.77 13.37
C GLY A 37 17.72 -20.42 13.14
N ILE A 38 18.00 -19.40 12.32
CA ILE A 38 19.35 -18.88 12.11
C ILE A 38 19.71 -17.99 13.30
N ASN A 39 20.90 -18.22 13.87
CA ASN A 39 21.42 -17.41 14.95
C ASN A 39 21.42 -15.92 14.54
N ALA A 40 20.90 -15.02 15.38
CA ALA A 40 20.71 -13.60 15.03
C ALA A 40 21.99 -12.92 14.51
N ARG A 41 23.17 -13.37 14.99
CA ARG A 41 24.48 -12.91 14.50
C ARG A 41 24.78 -13.37 13.07
N VAL A 42 24.42 -14.60 12.71
CA VAL A 42 24.59 -15.15 11.36
C VAL A 42 23.62 -14.47 10.39
N LEU A 43 22.38 -14.25 10.82
CA LEU A 43 21.39 -13.50 10.03
C LEU A 43 21.86 -12.06 9.76
N LEU A 44 22.44 -11.40 10.76
CA LEU A 44 23.00 -10.06 10.62
C LEU A 44 24.19 -10.03 9.68
N VAL A 45 25.11 -11.00 9.77
CA VAL A 45 26.25 -11.11 8.83
C VAL A 45 25.75 -11.35 7.41
N LEU A 46 24.75 -12.21 7.23
CA LEU A 46 24.19 -12.53 5.90
C LEU A 46 23.47 -11.31 5.30
N LEU A 47 22.73 -10.55 6.10
CA LEU A 47 22.16 -9.26 5.70
C LEU A 47 23.25 -8.26 5.32
N LEU A 48 24.32 -8.12 6.11
CA LEU A 48 25.43 -7.23 5.79
C LEU A 48 26.16 -7.64 4.51
N LEU A 49 26.30 -8.93 4.24
CA LEU A 49 26.88 -9.44 2.99
C LEU A 49 25.96 -9.16 1.80
N ILE A 50 24.65 -9.36 1.94
CA ILE A 50 23.68 -9.02 0.88
C ILE A 50 23.70 -7.51 0.62
N PHE A 51 23.66 -6.68 1.67
CA PHE A 51 23.75 -5.23 1.52
C PHE A 51 25.09 -4.81 0.90
N GLY A 52 26.20 -5.40 1.33
CA GLY A 52 27.52 -5.16 0.75
C GLY A 52 27.57 -5.51 -0.73
N ALA A 53 26.99 -6.64 -1.13
CA ALA A 53 26.90 -7.04 -2.53
C ALA A 53 26.00 -6.10 -3.35
N VAL A 54 24.84 -5.71 -2.82
CA VAL A 54 23.92 -4.77 -3.48
C VAL A 54 24.57 -3.40 -3.65
N PHE A 55 25.26 -2.88 -2.63
CA PHE A 55 26.01 -1.64 -2.73
C PHE A 55 27.20 -1.73 -3.67
N TYR A 56 27.90 -2.87 -3.72
CA TYR A 56 28.97 -3.09 -4.67
C TYR A 56 28.45 -3.05 -6.11
N VAL A 57 27.37 -3.78 -6.41
CA VAL A 57 26.72 -3.78 -7.72
C VAL A 57 26.18 -2.38 -8.06
N GLY A 58 25.58 -1.67 -7.10
CA GLY A 58 25.13 -0.29 -7.28
C GLY A 58 26.28 0.68 -7.57
N ALA A 59 27.41 0.53 -6.87
CA ALA A 59 28.61 1.34 -7.07
C ALA A 59 29.26 1.09 -8.42
N SER A 60 29.19 -0.14 -8.93
CA SER A 60 29.60 -0.49 -10.28
C SER A 60 28.66 0.03 -11.38
N THR A 61 27.43 0.43 -11.02
CA THR A 61 26.42 0.90 -11.98
C THR A 61 26.44 2.43 -12.15
N SER A 62 26.09 3.17 -11.10
CA SER A 62 26.00 4.63 -11.15
C SER A 62 25.89 5.22 -9.74
N PRO A 63 26.45 6.42 -9.48
CA PRO A 63 26.25 7.15 -8.22
C PRO A 63 24.77 7.37 -7.86
N ILE A 64 23.89 7.48 -8.87
CA ILE A 64 22.44 7.65 -8.68
C ILE A 64 21.82 6.42 -8.02
N VAL A 65 22.24 5.22 -8.42
CA VAL A 65 21.73 3.96 -7.85
C VAL A 65 22.18 3.80 -6.40
N ILE A 66 23.41 4.20 -6.06
CA ILE A 66 23.89 4.24 -4.67
C ILE A 66 23.02 5.18 -3.82
N PHE A 67 22.66 6.34 -4.37
CA PHE A 67 21.79 7.30 -3.70
C PHE A 67 20.40 6.68 -3.41
N VAL A 68 19.79 6.02 -4.40
CA VAL A 68 18.51 5.31 -4.26
C VAL A 68 18.59 4.23 -3.18
N PHE A 69 19.62 3.38 -3.20
CA PHE A 69 19.81 2.34 -2.17
C PHE A 69 19.98 2.92 -0.77
N SER A 70 20.75 4.01 -0.65
CA SER A 70 20.97 4.68 0.63
C SER A 70 19.65 5.18 1.23
N ILE A 71 18.81 5.84 0.42
CA ILE A 71 17.51 6.33 0.88
C ILE A 71 16.56 5.19 1.23
N CYS A 72 16.48 4.13 0.41
CA CYS A 72 15.64 2.97 0.70
C CYS A 72 16.02 2.35 2.06
N ILE A 73 17.32 2.21 2.33
CA ILE A 73 17.81 1.64 3.59
C ILE A 73 17.51 2.54 4.78
N ILE A 74 17.73 3.86 4.66
CA ILE A 74 17.34 4.82 5.69
C ILE A 74 15.84 4.73 5.97
N SER A 75 15.02 4.58 4.93
CA SER A 75 13.56 4.48 5.03
C SER A 75 13.13 3.18 5.71
N PHE A 76 13.81 2.06 5.47
CA PHE A 76 13.59 0.82 6.22
C PHE A 76 14.04 0.90 7.69
N PHE A 77 15.13 1.61 7.99
CA PHE A 77 15.46 1.89 9.39
C PHE A 77 14.40 2.76 10.06
N PHE A 78 13.87 3.74 9.34
CA PHE A 78 12.78 4.57 9.82
C PHE A 78 11.48 3.77 10.01
N SER A 79 11.15 2.83 9.13
CA SER A 79 9.99 1.94 9.33
C SER A 79 10.18 1.06 10.57
N VAL A 80 11.38 0.52 10.82
CA VAL A 80 11.69 -0.22 12.06
C VAL A 80 11.53 0.68 13.30
N TYR A 81 11.94 1.94 13.22
CA TYR A 81 11.71 2.92 14.28
C TYR A 81 10.21 3.14 14.54
N LEU A 82 9.41 3.33 13.48
CA LEU A 82 7.94 3.46 13.60
C LEU A 82 7.31 2.20 14.20
N THR A 83 7.71 0.99 13.78
CA THR A 83 7.25 -0.26 14.38
C THR A 83 7.51 -0.27 15.87
N LYS A 84 8.74 0.01 16.30
CA LYS A 84 9.09 0.02 17.73
C LYS A 84 8.27 1.04 18.50
N TRP A 85 8.05 2.22 17.92
CA TRP A 85 7.26 3.26 18.55
C TRP A 85 5.78 2.87 18.70
N VAL A 86 5.18 2.24 17.68
CA VAL A 86 3.79 1.75 17.72
C VAL A 86 3.67 0.60 18.72
N LEU A 87 4.55 -0.40 18.65
CA LEU A 87 4.49 -1.58 19.52
C LEU A 87 4.74 -1.26 21.00
N ALA A 88 5.47 -0.18 21.29
CA ALA A 88 5.68 0.30 22.66
C ALA A 88 4.41 0.92 23.28
N LYS A 89 3.34 1.14 22.51
CA LYS A 89 2.05 1.60 23.05
C LYS A 89 1.28 0.46 23.70
N ASP A 90 0.52 0.82 24.71
CA ASP A 90 -0.26 -0.11 25.52
C ASP A 90 -1.39 -0.76 24.71
N GLU A 91 -1.61 -2.05 24.96
CA GLU A 91 -2.67 -2.85 24.33
C GLU A 91 -3.98 -2.76 25.13
N GLY A 92 -3.96 -2.14 26.32
CA GLY A 92 -5.13 -1.95 27.16
C GLY A 92 -5.48 -3.18 28.00
N PRO A 93 -6.72 -3.27 28.51
CA PRO A 93 -7.16 -4.33 29.40
C PRO A 93 -7.09 -5.74 28.77
N PRO A 94 -7.00 -6.81 29.60
CA PRO A 94 -6.94 -8.20 29.12
C PRO A 94 -8.09 -8.60 28.18
N GLU A 95 -9.26 -8.00 28.32
CA GLU A 95 -10.43 -8.25 27.47
C GLU A 95 -10.18 -7.76 26.03
N MET A 96 -9.56 -6.58 25.86
CA MET A 96 -9.19 -6.05 24.54
C MET A 96 -8.13 -6.94 23.88
N VAL A 97 -7.16 -7.42 24.66
CA VAL A 97 -6.10 -8.32 24.16
C VAL A 97 -6.68 -9.66 23.69
N GLN A 98 -7.67 -10.22 24.40
CA GLN A 98 -8.33 -11.46 23.98
C GLN A 98 -9.01 -11.34 22.61
N ILE A 99 -9.71 -10.23 22.35
CA ILE A 99 -10.36 -9.97 21.06
C ILE A 99 -9.30 -9.76 19.97
N SER A 100 -8.28 -8.95 20.27
CA SER A 100 -7.17 -8.68 19.35
C SER A 100 -6.45 -9.96 18.92
N GLU A 101 -6.20 -10.89 19.84
CA GLU A 101 -5.55 -12.16 19.52
C GLU A 101 -6.43 -13.06 18.63
N ALA A 102 -7.76 -13.04 18.80
CA ALA A 102 -8.68 -13.76 17.89
C ALA A 102 -8.64 -13.19 16.47
N ILE A 103 -8.67 -11.86 16.32
CA ILE A 103 -8.54 -11.18 15.03
C ILE A 103 -7.17 -11.50 14.41
N ARG A 104 -6.12 -11.53 15.22
CA ARG A 104 -4.77 -11.83 14.77
C ARG A 104 -4.61 -13.26 14.26
N ASP A 105 -5.10 -14.25 14.98
CA ASP A 105 -5.05 -15.64 14.54
C ASP A 105 -5.88 -15.85 13.26
N GLY A 106 -7.05 -15.20 13.18
CA GLY A 106 -7.89 -15.18 11.98
C GLY A 106 -7.17 -14.58 10.77
N ALA A 107 -6.55 -13.40 10.94
CA ALA A 107 -5.79 -12.74 9.88
C ALA A 107 -4.57 -13.56 9.45
N GLU A 108 -3.75 -14.04 10.39
CA GLU A 108 -2.59 -14.89 10.08
C GLU A 108 -3.02 -16.18 9.33
N GLY A 109 -4.14 -16.79 9.73
CA GLY A 109 -4.72 -17.97 9.07
C GLY A 109 -5.23 -17.71 7.65
N PHE A 110 -5.97 -16.60 7.46
CA PHE A 110 -6.45 -16.17 6.15
C PHE A 110 -5.28 -15.90 5.19
N PHE A 111 -4.29 -15.12 5.62
CA PHE A 111 -3.13 -14.78 4.80
C PHE A 111 -2.32 -16.00 4.42
N ARG A 112 -2.11 -16.94 5.36
CA ARG A 112 -1.41 -18.19 5.07
C ARG A 112 -2.09 -18.96 3.94
N THR A 113 -3.42 -18.97 3.91
CA THR A 113 -4.21 -19.68 2.89
C THR A 113 -4.18 -18.93 1.57
N GLN A 114 -4.42 -17.62 1.60
CA GLN A 114 -4.44 -16.77 0.40
C GLN A 114 -3.07 -16.72 -0.27
N TYR A 115 -2.03 -16.30 0.44
CA TYR A 115 -0.67 -16.21 -0.12
C TYR A 115 -0.08 -17.57 -0.45
N GLY A 116 -0.46 -18.63 0.27
CA GLY A 116 -0.09 -19.99 -0.09
C GLY A 116 -0.67 -20.43 -1.44
N THR A 117 -1.87 -19.96 -1.78
CA THR A 117 -2.51 -20.22 -3.08
C THR A 117 -1.92 -19.33 -4.17
N ILE A 118 -1.76 -18.04 -3.90
CA ILE A 118 -1.12 -17.08 -4.82
C ILE A 118 0.28 -17.56 -5.20
N SER A 119 1.09 -18.01 -4.24
CA SER A 119 2.44 -18.52 -4.50
C SER A 119 2.43 -19.73 -5.44
N LYS A 120 1.50 -20.68 -5.25
CA LYS A 120 1.35 -21.84 -6.16
C LYS A 120 0.97 -21.40 -7.57
N MET A 121 0.00 -20.47 -7.69
CA MET A 121 -0.43 -19.96 -8.98
C MET A 121 0.67 -19.13 -9.67
N ALA A 122 1.44 -18.35 -8.92
CA ALA A 122 2.59 -17.61 -9.43
C ALA A 122 3.66 -18.56 -9.98
N MET A 123 3.93 -19.69 -9.30
CA MET A 123 4.88 -20.69 -9.82
C MET A 123 4.40 -21.35 -11.11
N VAL A 124 3.11 -21.68 -11.21
CA VAL A 124 2.53 -22.20 -12.45
C VAL A 124 2.65 -21.17 -13.57
N LEU A 125 2.31 -19.91 -13.30
CA LEU A 125 2.42 -18.84 -14.28
C LEU A 125 3.88 -18.58 -14.69
N ALA A 126 4.83 -18.64 -13.75
CA ALA A 126 6.25 -18.52 -14.04
C ALA A 126 6.73 -19.59 -15.04
N LEU A 127 6.27 -20.85 -14.89
CA LEU A 127 6.57 -21.91 -15.86
C LEU A 127 5.91 -21.66 -17.22
N VAL A 128 4.71 -21.11 -17.24
CA VAL A 128 4.03 -20.72 -18.50
C VAL A 128 4.78 -19.59 -19.20
N ILE A 129 5.20 -18.54 -18.47
CA ILE A 129 6.02 -17.44 -19.01
C ILE A 129 7.33 -18.01 -19.55
N LEU A 130 8.01 -18.89 -18.80
CA LEU A 130 9.23 -19.56 -19.24
C LEU A 130 9.00 -20.30 -20.57
N GLY A 131 7.94 -21.11 -20.64
CA GLY A 131 7.59 -21.84 -21.86
C GLY A 131 7.34 -20.90 -23.04
N ILE A 132 6.52 -19.87 -22.85
CA ILE A 132 6.23 -18.88 -23.90
C ILE A 132 7.52 -18.25 -24.42
N TYR A 133 8.40 -17.76 -23.55
CA TYR A 133 9.64 -17.11 -23.98
C TYR A 133 10.64 -18.09 -24.63
N LEU A 134 10.63 -19.38 -24.27
CA LEU A 134 11.47 -20.40 -24.92
C LEU A 134 10.95 -20.79 -26.32
N PHE A 135 9.63 -20.83 -26.53
CA PHE A 135 9.02 -21.23 -27.80
C PHE A 135 8.69 -20.07 -28.75
N ARG A 136 8.67 -18.82 -28.26
CA ARG A 136 8.42 -17.63 -29.08
C ARG A 136 9.58 -17.36 -30.03
N SER A 137 9.25 -16.92 -31.25
CA SER A 137 10.24 -16.34 -32.18
C SER A 137 10.82 -15.06 -31.60
N THR A 138 12.13 -14.89 -31.69
CA THR A 138 12.84 -13.69 -31.25
C THR A 138 12.25 -12.46 -31.95
N THR A 139 11.94 -11.42 -31.18
CA THR A 139 11.53 -10.14 -31.76
C THR A 139 12.73 -9.43 -32.37
N PRO A 140 12.56 -8.59 -33.42
CA PRO A 140 13.67 -7.89 -34.06
C PRO A 140 14.54 -7.07 -33.07
N GLN A 141 13.91 -6.47 -32.05
CA GLN A 141 14.59 -5.75 -30.97
C GLN A 141 15.48 -6.66 -30.12
N GLN A 142 15.11 -7.93 -29.98
CA GLN A 142 15.81 -8.89 -29.14
C GLN A 142 16.95 -9.61 -29.90
N GLU A 143 16.85 -9.64 -31.23
CA GLU A 143 17.94 -10.08 -32.11
C GLU A 143 19.03 -9.01 -32.22
N SER A 144 18.67 -7.73 -32.16
CA SER A 144 19.65 -6.63 -32.12
C SER A 144 20.50 -6.65 -30.85
N SER A 145 19.95 -7.03 -29.70
CA SER A 145 20.68 -7.03 -28.42
C SER A 145 21.62 -8.20 -28.19
N GLY A 146 21.65 -9.19 -29.08
CA GLY A 146 22.48 -10.38 -28.90
C GLY A 146 22.08 -11.23 -27.68
N LEU A 147 20.95 -10.94 -27.03
CA LEU A 147 20.49 -11.70 -25.87
C LEU A 147 19.94 -13.04 -26.34
N SER A 148 20.53 -14.14 -25.86
CA SER A 148 20.00 -15.47 -26.13
C SER A 148 18.55 -15.58 -25.63
N ARG A 149 17.71 -16.26 -26.41
CA ARG A 149 16.31 -16.55 -26.06
C ARG A 149 16.20 -17.13 -24.65
N SER A 150 17.09 -18.06 -24.29
CA SER A 150 17.13 -18.67 -22.96
C SER A 150 17.38 -17.64 -21.86
N THR A 151 18.33 -16.74 -22.06
CA THR A 151 18.71 -15.72 -21.07
C THR A 151 17.56 -14.77 -20.80
N SER A 152 16.88 -14.29 -21.85
CA SER A 152 15.69 -13.44 -21.68
C SER A 152 14.56 -14.13 -20.91
N ALA A 153 14.32 -15.42 -21.19
CA ALA A 153 13.28 -16.20 -20.54
C ALA A 153 13.56 -16.32 -19.03
N TYR A 154 14.79 -16.65 -18.66
CA TYR A 154 15.18 -16.74 -17.24
C TYR A 154 15.12 -15.39 -16.54
N ILE A 155 15.53 -14.31 -17.21
CA ILE A 155 15.49 -12.96 -16.64
C ILE A 155 14.04 -12.52 -16.38
N THR A 156 13.15 -12.65 -17.37
CA THR A 156 11.75 -12.24 -17.21
C THR A 156 11.06 -13.04 -16.11
N VAL A 157 11.33 -14.34 -16.01
CA VAL A 157 10.79 -15.20 -14.95
C VAL A 157 11.36 -14.82 -13.58
N ALA A 158 12.66 -14.53 -13.50
CA ALA A 158 13.28 -14.07 -12.26
C ALA A 158 12.72 -12.72 -11.81
N ALA A 159 12.55 -11.77 -12.73
CA ALA A 159 11.93 -10.47 -12.47
C ALA A 159 10.47 -10.63 -11.98
N PHE A 160 9.69 -11.49 -12.63
CA PHE A 160 8.32 -11.83 -12.22
C PHE A 160 8.26 -12.41 -10.81
N LEU A 161 9.09 -13.41 -10.51
CA LEU A 161 9.11 -14.02 -9.18
C LEU A 161 9.59 -13.03 -8.11
N LEU A 162 10.55 -12.16 -8.44
CA LEU A 162 11.00 -11.12 -7.53
C LEU A 162 9.92 -10.08 -7.26
N GLY A 163 9.20 -9.61 -8.29
CA GLY A 163 8.08 -8.68 -8.15
C GLY A 163 6.96 -9.26 -7.28
N ALA A 164 6.58 -10.51 -7.55
CA ALA A 164 5.59 -11.23 -6.75
C ALA A 164 6.05 -11.41 -5.29
N LEU A 165 7.33 -11.75 -5.07
CA LEU A 165 7.89 -11.90 -3.73
C LEU A 165 7.91 -10.56 -2.97
N CYS A 166 8.40 -9.49 -3.58
CA CYS A 166 8.47 -8.16 -2.97
C CYS A 166 7.07 -7.63 -2.63
N SER A 167 6.12 -7.73 -3.56
CA SER A 167 4.72 -7.33 -3.33
C SER A 167 4.09 -8.11 -2.18
N GLY A 168 4.29 -9.43 -2.13
CA GLY A 168 3.73 -10.25 -1.06
C GLY A 168 4.36 -10.02 0.31
N ILE A 169 5.68 -9.76 0.38
CA ILE A 169 6.34 -9.35 1.62
C ILE A 169 5.79 -8.00 2.11
N ALA A 170 5.64 -7.03 1.21
CA ALA A 170 5.10 -5.72 1.56
C ALA A 170 3.66 -5.82 2.10
N GLY A 171 2.78 -6.56 1.42
CA GLY A 171 1.41 -6.80 1.87
C GLY A 171 1.35 -7.51 3.23
N TYR A 172 2.18 -8.53 3.44
CA TYR A 172 2.24 -9.23 4.74
C TYR A 172 2.70 -8.33 5.88
N ILE A 173 3.75 -7.52 5.67
CA ILE A 173 4.23 -6.57 6.68
C ILE A 173 3.14 -5.53 7.02
N GLY A 174 2.42 -5.05 6.00
CA GLY A 174 1.29 -4.13 6.17
C GLY A 174 0.23 -4.69 7.11
N MET A 175 -0.31 -5.87 6.80
CA MET A 175 -1.28 -6.55 7.70
C MET A 175 -0.69 -6.83 9.08
N TRP A 176 0.57 -7.28 9.16
CA TRP A 176 1.20 -7.63 10.43
C TRP A 176 1.25 -6.45 11.40
N VAL A 177 1.53 -5.25 10.90
CA VAL A 177 1.50 -4.03 11.70
C VAL A 177 0.07 -3.59 12.00
N SER A 178 -0.84 -3.59 11.02
CA SER A 178 -2.22 -3.15 11.22
C SER A 178 -2.92 -3.91 12.33
N VAL A 179 -2.89 -5.25 12.29
CA VAL A 179 -3.51 -6.11 13.32
C VAL A 179 -3.01 -5.78 14.73
N ARG A 180 -1.72 -5.45 14.87
CA ARG A 180 -1.11 -5.07 16.17
C ARG A 180 -1.39 -3.62 16.55
N ALA A 181 -1.60 -2.75 15.58
CA ALA A 181 -1.91 -1.35 15.81
C ALA A 181 -3.37 -1.15 16.25
N ASN A 182 -4.32 -1.95 15.75
CA ASN A 182 -5.76 -1.79 16.00
C ASN A 182 -6.09 -1.70 17.49
N VAL A 183 -5.65 -2.68 18.28
CA VAL A 183 -5.90 -2.70 19.74
C VAL A 183 -5.28 -1.49 20.46
N ARG A 184 -4.13 -1.01 19.98
CA ARG A 184 -3.43 0.16 20.54
C ARG A 184 -4.13 1.46 20.21
N VAL A 185 -4.72 1.56 19.03
CA VAL A 185 -5.59 2.68 18.64
C VAL A 185 -6.84 2.69 19.52
N SER A 186 -7.49 1.54 19.70
CA SER A 186 -8.67 1.40 20.57
C SER A 186 -8.34 1.75 22.03
N SER A 187 -7.23 1.23 22.58
CA SER A 187 -6.77 1.57 23.92
C SER A 187 -6.47 3.06 24.07
N ALA A 188 -5.77 3.68 23.12
CA ALA A 188 -5.51 5.12 23.14
C ALA A 188 -6.78 5.97 23.02
N ALA A 189 -7.78 5.51 22.24
CA ALA A 189 -9.06 6.18 22.12
C ALA A 189 -9.89 6.08 23.41
N ALA A 190 -9.80 4.96 24.12
CA ALA A 190 -10.52 4.70 25.37
C ALA A 190 -9.91 5.44 26.58
N PHE A 191 -8.58 5.47 26.68
CA PHE A 191 -7.89 5.92 27.90
C PHE A 191 -7.05 7.19 27.73
N CYS A 192 -6.83 7.66 26.52
CA CYS A 192 -5.99 8.82 26.24
C CYS A 192 -6.75 9.87 25.41
N THR A 193 -6.16 10.34 24.31
CA THR A 193 -6.74 11.37 23.45
C THR A 193 -6.97 10.82 22.05
N ARG A 194 -8.01 11.33 21.37
CA ARG A 194 -8.27 11.04 19.95
C ARG A 194 -7.07 11.40 19.07
N GLY A 195 -6.32 12.44 19.42
CA GLY A 195 -5.08 12.80 18.73
C GLY A 195 -4.01 11.72 18.84
N LEU A 196 -3.80 11.13 20.02
CA LEU A 196 -2.87 10.01 20.19
C LEU A 196 -3.32 8.79 19.39
N ALA A 197 -4.61 8.44 19.46
CA ALA A 197 -5.18 7.34 18.69
C ALA A 197 -4.96 7.55 17.17
N GLY A 198 -5.25 8.75 16.67
CA GLY A 198 -5.00 9.13 15.28
C GLY A 198 -3.51 9.09 14.91
N SER A 199 -2.61 9.54 15.79
CA SER A 199 -1.16 9.45 15.56
C SER A 199 -0.66 8.01 15.48
N ILE A 200 -1.20 7.10 16.30
CA ILE A 200 -0.86 5.68 16.23
C ILE A 200 -1.34 5.09 14.90
N ALA A 201 -2.59 5.38 14.51
CA ALA A 201 -3.15 4.92 13.24
C ALA A 201 -2.34 5.42 12.03
N VAL A 202 -2.03 6.72 11.98
CA VAL A 202 -1.26 7.31 10.87
C VAL A 202 0.16 6.77 10.83
N ARG A 203 0.82 6.57 11.96
CA ARG A 203 2.19 6.01 11.99
C ARG A 203 2.21 4.53 11.59
N ALA A 204 1.19 3.76 11.96
CA ALA A 204 1.04 2.38 11.53
C ALA A 204 0.78 2.27 10.02
N GLY A 205 -0.14 3.07 9.47
CA GLY A 205 -0.40 3.13 8.02
C GLY A 205 0.79 3.68 7.24
N GLY A 206 1.44 4.74 7.75
CA GLY A 206 2.64 5.33 7.17
C GLY A 206 3.81 4.35 7.11
N LEU A 207 3.95 3.48 8.11
CA LEU A 207 4.90 2.38 8.05
C LEU A 207 4.61 1.43 6.88
N SER A 208 3.36 1.01 6.73
CA SER A 208 2.96 0.11 5.64
C SER A 208 3.30 0.75 4.29
N ALA A 209 2.98 2.03 4.11
CA ALA A 209 3.30 2.79 2.90
C ALA A 209 4.82 2.87 2.62
N ILE A 210 5.65 3.17 3.64
CA ILE A 210 7.12 3.22 3.48
C ILE A 210 7.68 1.85 3.05
N VAL A 211 7.16 0.76 3.62
CA VAL A 211 7.59 -0.60 3.25
C VAL A 211 7.16 -0.92 1.82
N VAL A 212 5.93 -0.59 1.43
CA VAL A 212 5.39 -0.79 0.07
C VAL A 212 6.23 -0.05 -0.97
N VAL A 213 6.38 1.27 -0.82
CA VAL A 213 7.15 2.12 -1.74
C VAL A 213 8.62 1.69 -1.75
N GLY A 214 9.20 1.45 -0.57
CA GLY A 214 10.60 1.07 -0.43
C GLY A 214 10.92 -0.28 -1.08
N MET A 215 10.02 -1.26 -0.96
CA MET A 215 10.16 -2.56 -1.61
C MET A 215 10.01 -2.48 -3.13
N ALA A 216 9.13 -1.62 -3.64
CA ALA A 216 8.97 -1.37 -5.07
C ALA A 216 10.25 -0.73 -5.66
N VAL A 217 10.72 0.36 -5.05
CA VAL A 217 11.91 1.10 -5.51
C VAL A 217 13.17 0.25 -5.42
N ILE A 218 13.43 -0.40 -4.27
CA ILE A 218 14.63 -1.21 -4.12
C ILE A 218 14.60 -2.45 -5.02
N GLY A 219 13.43 -3.05 -5.25
CA GLY A 219 13.31 -4.22 -6.10
C GLY A 219 13.63 -3.90 -7.56
N VAL A 220 13.07 -2.80 -8.09
CA VAL A 220 13.40 -2.35 -9.44
C VAL A 220 14.86 -1.90 -9.55
N ALA A 221 15.38 -1.16 -8.55
CA ALA A 221 16.77 -0.70 -8.55
C ALA A 221 17.78 -1.86 -8.49
N VAL A 222 17.49 -2.91 -7.71
CA VAL A 222 18.33 -4.13 -7.66
C VAL A 222 18.32 -4.86 -9.00
N LEU A 223 17.15 -5.01 -9.64
CA LEU A 223 17.07 -5.61 -10.97
C LEU A 223 17.84 -4.79 -12.01
N TYR A 224 17.63 -3.48 -12.04
CA TYR A 224 18.34 -2.56 -12.93
C TYR A 224 19.86 -2.68 -12.77
N ALA A 225 20.37 -2.61 -11.53
CA ALA A 225 21.80 -2.68 -11.27
C ALA A 225 22.39 -4.06 -11.60
N THR A 226 21.63 -5.13 -11.34
CA THR A 226 22.05 -6.50 -11.69
C THR A 226 22.14 -6.67 -13.20
N PHE A 227 21.16 -6.18 -13.96
CA PHE A 227 21.20 -6.25 -15.42
C PHE A 227 22.35 -5.42 -15.99
N TYR A 228 22.60 -4.23 -15.44
CA TYR A 228 23.71 -3.39 -15.87
C TYR A 228 25.07 -4.08 -15.69
N VAL A 229 25.33 -4.65 -14.51
CA VAL A 229 26.64 -5.23 -14.17
C VAL A 229 26.87 -6.62 -14.80
N PHE A 230 25.86 -7.49 -14.84
CA PHE A 230 26.06 -8.88 -15.27
C PHE A 230 25.85 -9.10 -16.77
N LEU A 231 25.13 -8.20 -17.45
CA LEU A 231 24.83 -8.33 -18.88
C LEU A 231 25.59 -7.29 -19.73
N GLU A 232 26.48 -6.49 -19.13
CA GLU A 232 27.30 -5.45 -19.79
C GLU A 232 26.47 -4.58 -20.76
N VAL A 233 25.28 -4.18 -20.29
CA VAL A 233 24.26 -3.48 -21.09
C VAL A 233 24.60 -1.99 -21.12
N ASP A 234 25.78 -1.65 -21.64
CA ASP A 234 26.30 -0.27 -21.66
C ASP A 234 25.57 0.65 -22.66
N SER A 235 24.73 0.09 -23.54
CA SER A 235 24.20 0.79 -24.73
C SER A 235 22.69 0.63 -25.00
N TRP A 236 21.92 -0.03 -24.12
CA TRP A 236 20.53 -0.42 -24.43
C TRP A 236 19.49 0.31 -23.56
N PHE A 237 19.43 1.63 -23.68
CA PHE A 237 18.40 2.46 -23.03
C PHE A 237 16.96 2.00 -23.33
N ASN A 238 16.73 1.30 -24.45
CA ASN A 238 15.40 0.87 -24.89
C ASN A 238 14.98 -0.54 -24.44
N GLU A 239 15.89 -1.38 -23.94
CA GLU A 239 15.60 -2.80 -23.69
C GLU A 239 15.52 -3.19 -22.22
N VAL A 240 16.21 -2.44 -21.34
CA VAL A 240 16.11 -2.63 -19.88
C VAL A 240 14.67 -2.48 -19.37
N PRO A 241 13.84 -1.53 -19.85
CA PRO A 241 12.43 -1.45 -19.44
C PRO A 241 11.65 -2.74 -19.76
N LEU A 242 11.86 -3.32 -20.95
CA LEU A 242 11.17 -4.54 -21.39
C LEU A 242 11.50 -5.76 -20.52
N LEU A 243 12.73 -5.84 -20.01
CA LEU A 243 13.14 -6.91 -19.08
C LEU A 243 12.58 -6.68 -17.67
N LEU A 244 12.41 -5.43 -17.26
CA LEU A 244 11.82 -5.05 -15.98
C LEU A 244 10.29 -5.21 -15.95
N VAL A 245 9.59 -5.24 -17.09
CA VAL A 245 8.13 -5.48 -17.17
C VAL A 245 7.73 -6.76 -16.40
N GLY A 246 8.60 -7.77 -16.38
CA GLY A 246 8.37 -8.98 -15.58
C GLY A 246 8.08 -8.67 -14.11
N TYR A 247 8.81 -7.71 -13.51
CA TYR A 247 8.63 -7.30 -12.12
C TYR A 247 7.26 -6.66 -11.88
N GLY A 248 6.86 -5.71 -12.74
CA GLY A 248 5.52 -5.11 -12.70
C GLY A 248 4.43 -6.17 -12.85
N PHE A 249 4.59 -7.09 -13.80
CA PHE A 249 3.64 -8.18 -13.99
C PHE A 249 3.50 -9.11 -12.77
N GLY A 250 4.62 -9.42 -12.11
CA GLY A 250 4.62 -10.19 -10.85
C GLY A 250 3.91 -9.45 -9.72
N ALA A 251 4.11 -8.13 -9.63
CA ALA A 251 3.41 -7.28 -8.69
C ALA A 251 1.90 -7.26 -8.93
N SER A 252 1.47 -7.01 -10.18
CA SER A 252 0.04 -6.99 -10.56
C SER A 252 -0.62 -8.33 -10.34
N PHE A 253 0.09 -9.43 -10.57
CA PHE A 253 -0.43 -10.78 -10.29
C PHE A 253 -0.78 -10.95 -8.82
N VAL A 254 0.13 -10.59 -7.90
CA VAL A 254 -0.14 -10.68 -6.46
C VAL A 254 -1.23 -9.71 -6.03
N ALA A 255 -1.20 -8.47 -6.52
CA ALA A 255 -2.19 -7.44 -6.22
C ALA A 255 -3.61 -7.88 -6.60
N LEU A 256 -3.79 -8.42 -7.82
CA LEU A 256 -5.09 -8.89 -8.32
C LEU A 256 -5.72 -9.93 -7.39
N PHE A 257 -4.97 -10.97 -7.01
CA PHE A 257 -5.51 -12.03 -6.15
C PHE A 257 -5.61 -11.61 -4.69
N ALA A 258 -4.75 -10.71 -4.22
CA ALA A 258 -4.84 -10.14 -2.88
C ALA A 258 -6.13 -9.33 -2.71
N GLN A 259 -6.42 -8.45 -3.67
CA GLN A 259 -7.63 -7.61 -3.69
C GLN A 259 -8.90 -8.41 -3.88
N LEU A 260 -8.93 -9.33 -4.85
CA LEU A 260 -10.11 -10.14 -5.10
C LEU A 260 -10.40 -11.07 -3.93
N GLY A 261 -9.40 -11.83 -3.49
CA GLY A 261 -9.56 -12.83 -2.42
C GLY A 261 -9.90 -12.20 -1.08
N GLY A 262 -9.20 -11.11 -0.73
CA GLY A 262 -9.52 -10.35 0.47
C GLY A 262 -10.87 -9.67 0.36
N GLY A 263 -11.14 -9.01 -0.77
CA GLY A 263 -12.35 -8.22 -1.02
C GLY A 263 -13.63 -9.06 -0.88
N ILE A 264 -13.61 -10.29 -1.41
CA ILE A 264 -14.69 -11.25 -1.24
C ILE A 264 -14.86 -11.63 0.24
N PHE A 265 -13.75 -11.90 0.95
CA PHE A 265 -13.78 -12.30 2.35
C PHE A 265 -14.36 -11.19 3.25
N THR A 266 -13.83 -9.96 3.16
CA THR A 266 -14.31 -8.83 3.98
C THR A 266 -15.75 -8.50 3.65
N LYS A 267 -16.12 -8.33 2.37
CA LYS A 267 -17.47 -7.88 2.02
C LYS A 267 -18.53 -8.93 2.30
N ALA A 268 -18.21 -10.22 2.24
CA ALA A 268 -19.12 -11.27 2.67
C ALA A 268 -19.37 -11.24 4.19
N ALA A 269 -18.33 -10.93 4.98
CA ALA A 269 -18.42 -10.83 6.43
C ALA A 269 -19.15 -9.55 6.87
N ASP A 270 -18.74 -8.38 6.37
CA ASP A 270 -19.31 -7.05 6.58
C ASP A 270 -20.83 -7.04 6.28
N VAL A 271 -21.22 -7.38 5.04
CA VAL A 271 -22.64 -7.42 4.64
C VAL A 271 -23.45 -8.42 5.47
N GLY A 272 -22.87 -9.57 5.80
CA GLY A 272 -23.54 -10.57 6.64
C GLY A 272 -23.72 -10.12 8.08
N ALA A 273 -22.69 -9.49 8.66
CA ALA A 273 -22.70 -8.98 10.02
C ALA A 273 -23.73 -7.85 10.16
N ASP A 274 -23.71 -6.89 9.23
CA ASP A 274 -24.54 -5.70 9.27
C ASP A 274 -26.02 -6.00 9.01
N LEU A 275 -26.35 -6.84 8.02
CA LEU A 275 -27.74 -7.17 7.72
C LEU A 275 -28.40 -7.91 8.89
N VAL A 276 -27.78 -9.00 9.36
CA VAL A 276 -28.37 -9.80 10.43
C VAL A 276 -28.32 -9.05 11.76
N GLY A 277 -27.21 -8.38 12.06
CA GLY A 277 -27.03 -7.64 13.30
C GLY A 277 -27.95 -6.42 13.39
N LYS A 278 -27.77 -5.45 12.50
CA LYS A 278 -28.42 -4.14 12.60
C LYS A 278 -29.86 -4.16 12.09
N VAL A 279 -30.13 -4.87 10.99
CA VAL A 279 -31.43 -4.81 10.31
C VAL A 279 -32.41 -5.85 10.86
N GLU A 280 -31.98 -7.11 11.03
CA GLU A 280 -32.89 -8.18 11.47
C GLU A 280 -33.02 -8.26 13.00
N GLN A 281 -31.90 -8.19 13.72
CA GLN A 281 -31.88 -8.37 15.18
C GLN A 281 -31.89 -7.04 15.96
N GLY A 282 -31.61 -5.91 15.31
CA GLY A 282 -31.56 -4.60 15.96
C GLY A 282 -30.47 -4.49 17.03
N ILE A 283 -29.39 -5.27 16.94
CA ILE A 283 -28.23 -5.15 17.82
C ILE A 283 -27.24 -4.12 17.25
N PRO A 284 -26.40 -3.49 18.09
CA PRO A 284 -25.36 -2.58 17.63
C PRO A 284 -24.41 -3.19 16.59
N GLU A 285 -23.78 -2.33 15.80
CA GLU A 285 -22.63 -2.68 14.95
C GLU A 285 -21.47 -3.18 15.82
N ASP A 286 -20.71 -4.16 15.30
CA ASP A 286 -19.60 -4.83 16.01
C ASP A 286 -19.98 -5.47 17.36
N ASP A 287 -21.25 -5.82 17.57
CA ASP A 287 -21.68 -6.43 18.82
C ASP A 287 -21.07 -7.84 18.98
N PRO A 288 -20.48 -8.17 20.14
CA PRO A 288 -19.81 -9.46 20.38
C PRO A 288 -20.78 -10.67 20.35
N ARG A 289 -22.09 -10.45 20.32
CA ARG A 289 -23.09 -11.50 20.12
C ARG A 289 -23.16 -11.97 18.67
N ASN A 290 -22.76 -11.13 17.72
CA ASN A 290 -22.78 -11.44 16.30
C ASN A 290 -21.53 -12.26 15.91
N PRO A 291 -21.70 -13.51 15.44
CA PRO A 291 -20.58 -14.38 15.13
C PRO A 291 -19.75 -13.91 13.92
N ALA A 292 -20.29 -13.03 13.09
CA ALA A 292 -19.61 -12.54 11.88
C ALA A 292 -18.56 -11.43 12.16
N VAL A 293 -18.62 -10.77 13.32
CA VAL A 293 -17.79 -9.58 13.63
C VAL A 293 -16.29 -9.88 13.62
N ILE A 294 -15.86 -11.05 14.11
CA ILE A 294 -14.44 -11.42 14.04
C ILE A 294 -13.99 -11.60 12.58
N ALA A 295 -14.85 -12.17 11.71
CA ALA A 295 -14.52 -12.32 10.30
C ALA A 295 -14.48 -10.97 9.58
N ASP A 296 -15.36 -10.05 9.95
CA ASP A 296 -15.39 -8.68 9.44
C ASP A 296 -14.10 -7.93 9.76
N LEU A 297 -13.73 -7.87 11.04
CA LEU A 297 -12.50 -7.24 11.51
C LEU A 297 -11.23 -7.92 10.95
N VAL A 298 -11.25 -9.24 10.73
CA VAL A 298 -10.16 -9.94 10.02
C VAL A 298 -10.09 -9.48 8.56
N GLY A 299 -11.24 -9.33 7.91
CA GLY A 299 -11.38 -8.87 6.54
C GLY A 299 -10.80 -7.47 6.31
N ASP A 300 -11.04 -6.53 7.22
CA ASP A 300 -10.47 -5.17 7.15
C ASP A 300 -8.94 -5.18 7.11
N ASN A 301 -8.32 -6.04 7.92
CA ASN A 301 -6.86 -6.17 7.93
C ASN A 301 -6.35 -6.84 6.64
N ALA A 302 -7.13 -7.74 6.04
CA ALA A 302 -6.77 -8.42 4.81
C ALA A 302 -6.83 -7.52 3.58
N VAL A 303 -7.88 -6.71 3.48
CA VAL A 303 -8.15 -5.91 2.28
C VAL A 303 -7.56 -4.53 2.41
N ASP A 304 -8.01 -3.80 3.42
CA ASP A 304 -7.78 -2.36 3.49
C ASP A 304 -6.32 -2.04 3.83
N CYS A 305 -5.61 -3.02 4.39
CA CYS A 305 -4.18 -2.89 4.68
C CYS A 305 -3.29 -3.61 3.65
N ALA A 306 -3.39 -4.94 3.53
CA ALA A 306 -2.44 -5.67 2.67
C ALA A 306 -2.77 -5.59 1.19
N ALA A 307 -4.03 -5.77 0.81
CA ALA A 307 -4.40 -5.73 -0.61
C ALA A 307 -4.23 -4.33 -1.19
N ARG A 308 -4.58 -3.28 -0.43
CA ARG A 308 -4.25 -1.88 -0.78
C ARG A 308 -2.75 -1.63 -0.86
N GLY A 309 -1.96 -2.22 0.03
CA GLY A 309 -0.50 -2.16 -0.07
C GLY A 309 0.02 -2.78 -1.37
N ALA A 310 -0.49 -3.94 -1.77
CA ALA A 310 -0.12 -4.60 -3.02
C ALA A 310 -0.61 -3.83 -4.28
N ASP A 311 -1.77 -3.19 -4.20
CA ASP A 311 -2.31 -2.27 -5.24
C ASP A 311 -1.35 -1.10 -5.49
N LEU A 312 -0.99 -0.39 -4.42
CA LEU A 312 -0.08 0.75 -4.51
C LEU A 312 1.32 0.33 -4.97
N PHE A 313 1.79 -0.84 -4.51
CA PHE A 313 3.06 -1.41 -4.98
C PHE A 313 3.07 -1.59 -6.49
N GLU A 314 1.99 -2.16 -7.04
CA GLU A 314 1.82 -2.40 -8.47
C GLU A 314 1.87 -1.11 -9.27
N SER A 315 1.12 -0.09 -8.84
CA SER A 315 1.07 1.20 -9.54
C SER A 315 2.42 1.91 -9.53
N ILE A 316 3.16 1.89 -8.40
CA ILE A 316 4.51 2.47 -8.30
C ILE A 316 5.50 1.69 -9.16
N ALA A 317 5.45 0.36 -9.14
CA ALA A 317 6.31 -0.47 -9.98
C ALA A 317 6.06 -0.18 -11.47
N ALA A 318 4.79 -0.08 -11.88
CA ALA A 318 4.41 0.24 -13.25
C ALA A 318 4.86 1.65 -13.68
N GLU A 319 4.77 2.64 -12.79
CA GLU A 319 5.25 4.01 -13.03
C GLU A 319 6.77 4.04 -13.27
N ILE A 320 7.55 3.28 -12.48
CA ILE A 320 9.00 3.21 -12.62
C ILE A 320 9.43 2.50 -13.91
N ILE A 321 8.71 1.45 -14.32
CA ILE A 321 9.07 0.56 -15.44
C ILE A 321 8.68 1.17 -16.82
N ASN A 322 8.36 2.46 -16.88
CA ASN A 322 7.87 3.12 -18.10
C ASN A 322 8.72 2.79 -19.36
N PRO A 323 8.08 2.38 -20.47
CA PRO A 323 8.76 1.99 -21.71
C PRO A 323 9.58 3.08 -22.40
N SER A 324 9.51 4.35 -21.95
CA SER A 324 10.28 5.46 -22.51
C SER A 324 11.79 5.44 -22.17
N GLY A 325 12.29 4.44 -21.44
CA GLY A 325 13.73 4.24 -21.22
C GLY A 325 14.36 5.05 -20.08
N PHE A 326 13.65 6.05 -19.52
CA PHE A 326 14.14 6.90 -18.42
C PHE A 326 13.88 6.29 -17.03
N ILE A 327 14.42 5.11 -16.73
CA ILE A 327 14.15 4.39 -15.46
C ILE A 327 14.75 5.09 -14.23
N LEU A 328 15.90 5.76 -14.39
CA LEU A 328 16.60 6.39 -13.27
C LEU A 328 15.85 7.59 -12.67
N PHE A 329 15.06 8.30 -13.48
CA PHE A 329 14.33 9.49 -13.02
C PHE A 329 13.19 9.14 -12.04
N PRO A 330 12.24 8.23 -12.38
CA PRO A 330 11.23 7.75 -11.43
C PRO A 330 11.82 7.10 -10.18
N LEU A 331 12.94 6.37 -10.30
CA LEU A 331 13.63 5.79 -9.13
C LEU A 331 14.10 6.86 -8.13
N VAL A 332 14.66 7.96 -8.63
CA VAL A 332 15.09 9.08 -7.79
C VAL A 332 13.88 9.81 -7.19
N LEU A 333 12.82 10.02 -7.98
CA LEU A 333 11.59 10.65 -7.49
C LEU A 333 10.96 9.85 -6.35
N HIS A 334 10.73 8.55 -6.53
CA HIS A 334 10.14 7.73 -5.47
C HIS A 334 11.08 7.52 -4.28
N SER A 335 12.39 7.69 -4.45
CA SER A 335 13.32 7.80 -3.32
C SER A 335 13.06 9.08 -2.53
N PHE A 336 12.87 10.22 -3.19
CA PHE A 336 12.45 11.44 -2.50
C PHE A 336 11.07 11.31 -1.87
N ASP A 337 10.11 10.61 -2.49
CA ASP A 337 8.80 10.35 -1.90
C ASP A 337 8.89 9.62 -0.56
N LEU A 338 9.82 8.67 -0.41
CA LEU A 338 10.08 8.01 0.87
C LEU A 338 10.54 9.01 1.95
N MET A 339 11.43 9.93 1.60
CA MET A 339 11.90 10.97 2.52
C MET A 339 10.80 11.97 2.86
N VAL A 340 10.08 12.47 1.85
CA VAL A 340 8.98 13.43 1.99
C VAL A 340 7.87 12.84 2.85
N SER A 341 7.46 11.60 2.57
CA SER A 341 6.45 10.87 3.33
C SER A 341 6.89 10.66 4.78
N SER A 342 8.16 10.33 5.01
CA SER A 342 8.72 10.19 6.37
C SER A 342 8.65 11.50 7.16
N ILE A 343 8.99 12.63 6.53
CA ILE A 343 8.87 13.96 7.14
C ILE A 343 7.40 14.30 7.40
N GLY A 344 6.51 14.01 6.45
CA GLY A 344 5.06 14.18 6.58
C GLY A 344 4.49 13.44 7.79
N ILE A 345 4.83 12.15 7.93
CA ILE A 345 4.42 11.32 9.07
C ILE A 345 4.96 11.88 10.40
N LEU A 346 6.19 12.39 10.42
CA LEU A 346 6.79 12.99 11.62
C LEU A 346 6.25 14.39 11.95
N SER A 347 5.76 15.11 10.95
CA SER A 347 5.15 16.43 11.13
C SER A 347 3.84 16.35 11.92
N ILE A 348 3.19 15.18 11.88
CA ILE A 348 2.03 14.85 12.70
C ILE A 348 2.51 14.58 14.13
N ARG A 349 2.65 15.69 14.88
CA ARG A 349 2.90 15.71 16.31
C ARG A 349 1.60 16.03 17.02
N CYS A 350 1.13 15.12 17.86
CA CYS A 350 0.16 15.49 18.87
C CYS A 350 0.90 16.11 20.04
N THR A 351 0.67 17.41 20.24
CA THR A 351 1.05 18.11 21.45
C THR A 351 0.26 17.49 22.60
N HIS A 352 0.90 16.59 23.35
CA HIS A 352 0.42 16.16 24.64
C HIS A 352 0.82 17.24 25.64
N ASP A 353 0.18 18.42 25.57
CA ASP A 353 0.29 19.41 26.63
C ASP A 353 -0.70 19.01 27.72
N PRO A 354 -0.24 18.53 28.89
CA PRO A 354 -1.10 18.02 29.96
C PRO A 354 -1.98 19.11 30.61
N GLY A 355 -1.82 20.37 30.20
CA GLY A 355 -2.50 21.53 30.78
C GLY A 355 -3.43 22.29 29.82
N LEU A 356 -3.49 21.93 28.53
CA LEU A 356 -4.44 22.55 27.60
C LEU A 356 -5.59 21.59 27.31
N ILE A 357 -6.82 22.06 27.57
CA ILE A 357 -8.04 21.49 26.98
C ILE A 357 -7.95 21.80 25.49
N VAL A 358 -7.26 20.95 24.73
CA VAL A 358 -7.20 21.07 23.27
C VAL A 358 -8.59 20.65 22.76
N PRO A 359 -9.26 21.50 21.95
CA PRO A 359 -10.53 21.12 21.33
C PRO A 359 -10.33 19.83 20.53
N ILE A 360 -11.39 19.02 20.47
CA ILE A 360 -11.41 17.73 19.76
C ILE A 360 -10.92 17.98 18.32
N GLU A 361 -9.67 17.60 18.03
CA GLU A 361 -9.15 17.71 16.67
C GLU A 361 -9.81 16.63 15.81
N ASP A 362 -10.39 17.07 14.70
CA ASP A 362 -10.90 16.18 13.66
C ASP A 362 -9.74 15.34 13.09
N PRO A 363 -9.81 13.99 13.12
CA PRO A 363 -8.78 13.13 12.53
C PRO A 363 -8.49 13.46 11.07
N MET A 364 -9.49 13.92 10.32
CA MET A 364 -9.30 14.35 8.93
C MET A 364 -8.40 15.58 8.85
N ALA A 365 -8.56 16.54 9.76
CA ALA A 365 -7.69 17.72 9.81
C ALA A 365 -6.25 17.36 10.19
N LEU A 366 -6.06 16.33 11.04
CA LEU A 366 -4.74 15.79 11.37
C LEU A 366 -4.04 15.21 10.13
N LEU A 367 -4.75 14.39 9.35
CA LEU A 367 -4.23 13.88 8.07
C LEU A 367 -3.90 15.01 7.09
N GLN A 368 -4.79 15.99 6.96
CA GLN A 368 -4.62 17.11 6.03
C GLN A 368 -3.41 18.00 6.36
N LYS A 369 -3.04 18.15 7.64
CA LYS A 369 -1.82 18.87 8.05
C LYS A 369 -0.58 18.15 7.51
N GLY A 370 -0.46 16.84 7.75
CA GLY A 370 0.66 16.05 7.24
C GLY A 370 0.70 16.03 5.71
N TYR A 371 -0.47 15.88 5.08
CA TYR A 371 -0.61 15.88 3.62
C TYR A 371 -0.18 17.22 2.98
N SER A 372 -0.55 18.35 3.58
CA SER A 372 -0.12 19.68 3.11
C SER A 372 1.41 19.85 3.17
N VAL A 373 2.05 19.38 4.25
CA VAL A 373 3.52 19.40 4.37
C VAL A 373 4.16 18.53 3.28
N THR A 374 3.61 17.34 3.03
CA THR A 374 4.12 16.45 1.98
C THR A 374 3.97 17.05 0.59
N ILE A 375 2.86 17.72 0.26
CA ILE A 375 2.67 18.35 -1.06
C ILE A 375 3.74 19.42 -1.31
N VAL A 376 3.96 20.31 -0.34
CA VAL A 376 4.94 21.39 -0.50
C VAL A 376 6.34 20.82 -0.71
N LEU A 377 6.72 19.82 0.07
CA LEU A 377 8.02 19.15 -0.08
C LEU A 377 8.11 18.34 -1.39
N ALA A 378 7.02 17.72 -1.84
CA ALA A 378 6.97 16.99 -3.10
C ALA A 378 7.20 17.93 -4.29
N VAL A 379 6.54 19.10 -4.32
CA VAL A 379 6.77 20.10 -5.39
C VAL A 379 8.22 20.57 -5.41
N LEU A 380 8.82 20.83 -4.24
CA LEU A 380 10.22 21.26 -4.14
C LEU A 380 11.19 20.16 -4.60
N THR A 381 11.02 18.94 -4.10
CA THR A 381 11.90 17.80 -4.44
C THR A 381 11.74 17.38 -5.90
N PHE A 382 10.53 17.45 -6.47
CA PHE A 382 10.29 17.22 -7.89
C PHE A 382 10.98 18.26 -8.77
N GLY A 383 10.87 19.55 -8.42
CA GLY A 383 11.55 20.64 -9.12
C GLY A 383 13.08 20.52 -9.07
N VAL A 384 13.64 20.11 -7.93
CA VAL A 384 15.08 19.84 -7.79
C VAL A 384 15.50 18.63 -8.62
N SER A 385 14.73 17.55 -8.58
CA SER A 385 15.04 16.30 -9.31
C SER A 385 15.00 16.49 -10.82
N THR A 386 14.01 17.22 -11.34
CA THR A 386 13.92 17.57 -12.76
C THR A 386 15.08 18.45 -13.19
N ARG A 387 15.45 19.47 -12.40
CA ARG A 387 16.63 20.30 -12.70
C ARG A 387 17.95 19.52 -12.64
N TRP A 388 18.05 18.53 -11.76
CA TRP A 388 19.26 17.72 -11.57
C TRP A 388 19.45 16.70 -12.71
N LEU A 389 18.39 15.99 -13.09
CA LEU A 389 18.48 14.85 -14.01
C LEU A 389 18.08 15.18 -15.45
N LEU A 390 17.19 16.15 -15.68
CA LEU A 390 16.63 16.47 -17.00
C LEU A 390 17.14 17.81 -17.56
N TYR A 391 18.19 18.37 -16.97
CA TYR A 391 18.86 19.54 -17.53
C TYR A 391 19.85 19.11 -18.61
N THR A 392 19.67 19.64 -19.82
CA THR A 392 20.54 19.37 -20.97
C THR A 392 20.99 20.70 -21.58
N GLU A 393 22.28 20.82 -21.92
CA GLU A 393 22.82 22.05 -22.54
C GLU A 393 22.21 22.34 -23.92
N GLN A 394 21.71 21.32 -24.60
CA GLN A 394 21.05 21.41 -25.90
C GLN A 394 19.68 22.12 -25.83
N VAL A 395 18.92 21.89 -24.75
CA VAL A 395 17.62 22.55 -24.51
C VAL A 395 17.48 22.94 -23.04
N PRO A 396 18.01 24.12 -22.63
CA PRO A 396 18.07 24.53 -21.22
C PRO A 396 16.70 24.73 -20.55
N SER A 397 15.61 24.84 -21.33
CA SER A 397 14.24 25.00 -20.83
C SER A 397 13.48 23.68 -20.66
N ALA A 398 14.01 22.55 -21.13
CA ALA A 398 13.28 21.28 -21.14
C ALA A 398 12.94 20.78 -19.73
N TRP A 399 13.87 20.90 -18.78
CA TRP A 399 13.65 20.50 -17.38
C TRP A 399 12.47 21.25 -16.74
N LEU A 400 12.24 22.52 -17.12
CA LEU A 400 11.14 23.33 -16.58
C LEU A 400 9.80 22.82 -17.13
N ASN A 401 9.74 22.45 -18.41
CA ASN A 401 8.53 21.87 -19.00
C ASN A 401 8.19 20.52 -18.35
N PHE A 402 9.17 19.66 -18.06
CA PHE A 402 8.93 18.43 -17.29
C PHE A 402 8.56 18.69 -15.83
N ALA A 403 9.15 19.71 -15.20
CA ALA A 403 8.75 20.15 -13.86
C ALA A 403 7.27 20.57 -13.83
N LEU A 404 6.82 21.30 -14.86
CA LEU A 404 5.42 21.68 -15.03
C LEU A 404 4.52 20.47 -15.28
N CYS A 405 4.95 19.47 -16.06
CA CYS A 405 4.20 18.22 -16.23
C CYS A 405 3.96 17.51 -14.89
N GLY A 406 4.99 17.39 -14.05
CA GLY A 406 4.82 16.80 -12.71
C GLY A 406 3.96 17.65 -11.80
N LEU A 407 4.05 18.99 -11.88
CA LEU A 407 3.16 19.87 -11.13
C LEU A 407 1.69 19.66 -11.54
N VAL A 408 1.40 19.48 -12.83
CA VAL A 408 0.06 19.12 -13.31
C VAL A 408 -0.38 17.78 -12.69
N GLY A 409 0.50 16.80 -12.61
CA GLY A 409 0.24 15.52 -11.93
C GLY A 409 -0.09 15.68 -10.44
N ILE A 410 0.72 16.43 -9.69
CA ILE A 410 0.50 16.71 -8.26
C ILE A 410 -0.82 17.46 -8.04
N MET A 411 -1.11 18.47 -8.88
CA MET A 411 -2.37 19.21 -8.85
C MET A 411 -3.57 18.32 -9.16
N THR A 412 -3.41 17.37 -10.09
CA THR A 412 -4.43 16.37 -10.43
C THR A 412 -4.71 15.47 -9.23
N ALA A 413 -3.67 14.94 -8.57
CA ALA A 413 -3.83 14.13 -7.35
C ALA A 413 -4.54 14.91 -6.23
N TYR A 414 -4.17 16.18 -6.01
CA TYR A 414 -4.86 17.04 -5.03
C TYR A 414 -6.33 17.27 -5.39
N ALA A 415 -6.63 17.54 -6.65
CA ALA A 415 -8.00 17.71 -7.14
C ALA A 415 -8.83 16.43 -6.93
N PHE A 416 -8.24 15.25 -7.15
CA PHE A 416 -8.89 13.96 -6.90
C PHE A 416 -9.25 13.75 -5.43
N VAL A 417 -8.34 14.08 -4.51
CA VAL A 417 -8.63 14.02 -3.06
C VAL A 417 -9.76 14.98 -2.70
N TRP A 418 -9.75 16.20 -3.25
CA TRP A 418 -10.80 17.19 -3.01
C TRP A 418 -12.17 16.77 -3.56
N ILE A 419 -12.22 16.30 -4.81
CA ILE A 419 -13.44 15.80 -5.45
C ILE A 419 -13.99 14.60 -4.68
N SER A 420 -13.13 13.64 -4.33
CA SER A 420 -13.55 12.47 -3.55
C SER A 420 -14.15 12.90 -2.22
N LYS A 421 -13.47 13.82 -1.50
CA LYS A 421 -14.00 14.36 -0.24
C LYS A 421 -15.35 15.06 -0.40
N TYR A 422 -15.57 15.79 -1.50
CA TYR A 422 -16.86 16.42 -1.77
C TYR A 422 -18.00 15.39 -1.91
N TYR A 423 -17.74 14.26 -2.59
CA TYR A 423 -18.75 13.23 -2.82
C TYR A 423 -18.87 12.19 -1.68
N THR A 424 -17.89 12.09 -0.78
CA THR A 424 -17.86 11.03 0.27
C THR A 424 -17.87 11.53 1.72
N ASP A 425 -17.56 12.80 1.99
CA ASP A 425 -17.57 13.34 3.37
C ASP A 425 -18.99 13.80 3.78
N TYR A 426 -19.45 13.35 4.94
CA TYR A 426 -20.77 13.71 5.52
C TYR A 426 -20.98 15.22 5.69
N LYS A 427 -19.89 16.01 5.67
CA LYS A 427 -19.97 17.46 5.73
C LYS A 427 -20.50 18.10 4.45
N HIS A 428 -20.48 17.42 3.31
CA HIS A 428 -20.94 17.99 2.04
C HIS A 428 -22.40 17.67 1.74
N GLU A 429 -23.01 18.50 0.89
CA GLU A 429 -24.42 18.40 0.51
C GLU A 429 -24.73 17.04 -0.15
N SER A 430 -23.87 16.56 -1.03
CA SER A 430 -23.99 15.28 -1.74
C SER A 430 -24.33 14.11 -0.82
N VAL A 431 -23.58 13.94 0.27
CA VAL A 431 -23.79 12.86 1.24
C VAL A 431 -25.00 13.12 2.14
N ARG A 432 -25.28 14.39 2.47
CA ARG A 432 -26.45 14.75 3.29
C ARG A 432 -27.77 14.50 2.55
N VAL A 433 -27.83 14.79 1.26
CA VAL A 433 -29.01 14.50 0.41
C VAL A 433 -29.23 12.99 0.32
N LEU A 434 -28.16 12.20 0.22
CA LEU A 434 -28.24 10.74 0.27
C LEU A 434 -28.79 10.25 1.62
N ALA A 435 -28.25 10.76 2.73
CA ALA A 435 -28.75 10.43 4.07
C ALA A 435 -30.24 10.82 4.26
N LEU A 436 -30.65 11.98 3.75
CA LEU A 436 -32.06 12.41 3.77
C LEU A 436 -32.96 11.51 2.92
N SER A 437 -32.44 10.98 1.81
CA SER A 437 -33.18 10.04 0.95
C SER A 437 -33.55 8.74 1.69
N SER A 438 -32.76 8.36 2.69
CA SER A 438 -33.08 7.21 3.57
C SER A 438 -34.39 7.39 4.35
N ALA A 439 -34.88 8.62 4.56
CA ALA A 439 -36.17 8.88 5.21
C ALA A 439 -37.39 8.42 4.38
N THR A 440 -37.21 8.21 3.07
CA THR A 440 -38.27 7.78 2.15
C THR A 440 -38.21 6.28 1.82
N GLY A 441 -37.25 5.56 2.41
CA GLY A 441 -37.08 4.10 2.29
C GLY A 441 -35.78 3.68 1.60
N HIS A 442 -35.54 2.36 1.56
CA HIS A 442 -34.30 1.80 1.01
C HIS A 442 -34.18 2.00 -0.51
N GLY A 443 -35.28 1.90 -1.25
CA GLY A 443 -35.26 2.00 -2.72
C GLY A 443 -34.82 3.38 -3.22
N THR A 444 -35.33 4.44 -2.62
CA THR A 444 -34.93 5.83 -2.94
C THR A 444 -33.48 6.10 -2.53
N ASN A 445 -33.02 5.55 -1.40
CA ASN A 445 -31.61 5.64 -1.01
C ASN A 445 -30.68 4.97 -2.03
N ILE A 446 -31.03 3.78 -2.53
CA ILE A 446 -30.25 3.10 -3.57
C ILE A 446 -30.25 3.91 -4.87
N ILE A 447 -31.40 4.42 -5.32
CA ILE A 447 -31.50 5.25 -6.54
C ILE A 447 -30.63 6.51 -6.41
N ALA A 448 -30.74 7.22 -5.29
CA ALA A 448 -29.95 8.42 -5.03
C ALA A 448 -28.45 8.09 -4.97
N GLY A 449 -28.05 7.01 -4.32
CA GLY A 449 -26.66 6.59 -4.21
C GLY A 449 -26.04 6.19 -5.55
N VAL A 450 -26.77 5.42 -6.37
CA VAL A 450 -26.33 5.06 -7.73
C VAL A 450 -26.22 6.30 -8.62
N SER A 451 -27.21 7.20 -8.55
CA SER A 451 -27.17 8.48 -9.27
C SER A 451 -25.95 9.32 -8.88
N LEU A 452 -25.68 9.44 -7.58
CA LEU A 452 -24.54 10.20 -7.07
C LEU A 452 -23.21 9.56 -7.50
N GLY A 453 -23.12 8.23 -7.48
CA GLY A 453 -21.97 7.48 -7.97
C GLY A 453 -21.68 7.78 -9.45
N LEU A 454 -22.70 7.75 -10.31
CA LEU A 454 -22.56 8.09 -11.73
C LEU A 454 -22.15 9.55 -11.93
N GLU A 455 -22.76 10.49 -11.20
CA GLU A 455 -22.42 11.92 -11.25
C GLU A 455 -20.96 12.17 -10.83
N SER A 456 -20.51 11.50 -9.78
CA SER A 456 -19.17 11.69 -9.19
C SER A 456 -18.01 11.39 -10.16
N THR A 457 -18.27 10.68 -11.26
CA THR A 457 -17.27 10.37 -12.30
C THR A 457 -17.00 11.52 -13.27
N ALA A 458 -17.91 12.49 -13.40
CA ALA A 458 -17.79 13.56 -14.38
C ALA A 458 -16.58 14.47 -14.13
N LEU A 459 -16.39 14.94 -12.89
CA LEU A 459 -15.27 15.81 -12.53
C LEU A 459 -13.90 15.09 -12.64
N PRO A 460 -13.71 13.85 -12.14
CA PRO A 460 -12.48 13.08 -12.35
C PRO A 460 -12.11 12.93 -13.83
N VAL A 461 -13.06 12.63 -14.71
CA VAL A 461 -12.81 12.50 -16.15
C VAL A 461 -12.34 13.82 -16.76
N LEU A 462 -12.96 14.94 -16.39
CA LEU A 462 -12.54 16.27 -16.85
C LEU A 462 -11.13 16.62 -16.35
N VAL A 463 -10.83 16.36 -15.08
CA VAL A 463 -9.51 16.62 -14.50
C VAL A 463 -8.44 15.78 -15.20
N ILE A 464 -8.67 14.48 -15.42
CA ILE A 464 -7.75 13.62 -16.17
C ILE A 464 -7.56 14.14 -17.59
N SER A 465 -8.64 14.52 -18.28
CA SER A 465 -8.57 15.02 -19.66
C SER A 465 -7.70 16.28 -19.77
N ILE A 466 -7.90 17.24 -18.84
CA ILE A 466 -7.09 18.47 -18.77
C ILE A 466 -5.64 18.13 -18.45
N ALA A 467 -5.39 17.19 -17.53
CA ALA A 467 -4.05 16.78 -17.15
C ALA A 467 -3.27 16.15 -18.32
N ILE A 468 -3.90 15.23 -19.05
CA ILE A 468 -3.31 14.58 -20.23
C ILE A 468 -3.00 15.61 -21.32
N ILE A 469 -3.95 16.48 -21.67
CA ILE A 469 -3.74 17.51 -22.71
C ILE A 469 -2.63 18.47 -22.30
N SER A 470 -2.62 18.90 -21.03
CA SER A 470 -1.63 19.83 -20.50
C SER A 470 -0.24 19.20 -20.46
N ALA A 471 -0.11 17.97 -19.97
CA ALA A 471 1.15 17.23 -19.94
C ALA A 471 1.67 16.92 -21.35
N PHE A 472 0.79 16.58 -22.29
CA PHE A 472 1.14 16.36 -23.69
C PHE A 472 1.68 17.63 -24.34
N TRP A 473 0.99 18.76 -24.17
CA TRP A 473 1.43 20.04 -24.76
C TRP A 473 2.74 20.53 -24.14
N LEU A 474 2.88 20.45 -22.81
CA LEU A 474 4.12 20.76 -22.10
C LEU A 474 5.27 19.85 -22.56
N GLY A 475 5.02 18.56 -22.73
CA GLY A 475 5.97 17.59 -23.29
C GLY A 475 6.42 17.98 -24.70
N GLN A 476 5.49 18.31 -25.61
CA GLN A 476 5.86 18.77 -26.96
C GLN A 476 6.65 20.07 -26.96
N THR A 477 6.30 21.02 -26.08
CA THR A 477 7.03 22.30 -25.96
C THR A 477 8.41 22.14 -25.31
N SER A 478 8.75 20.98 -24.74
CA SER A 478 10.09 20.69 -24.21
C SER A 478 11.18 20.74 -25.28
N GLY A 479 10.83 20.55 -26.56
CA GLY A 479 11.78 20.61 -27.68
C GLY A 479 12.74 19.42 -27.75
N LEU A 480 12.59 18.44 -26.86
CA LEU A 480 13.28 17.15 -26.94
C LEU A 480 12.51 16.25 -27.91
N VAL A 481 13.19 15.78 -28.94
CA VAL A 481 12.71 14.75 -29.85
C VAL A 481 13.47 13.48 -29.49
N ASP A 482 12.75 12.39 -29.23
CA ASP A 482 13.33 11.07 -28.93
C ASP A 482 14.34 10.60 -29.99
#